data_AF-A0AAW4ZIX7-F1
#
_entry.id   AF-A0AAW4ZIX7-F1
#
_cell.length_a   1.000
_cell.length_b   1.000
_cell.length_c   1.000
_cell.angle_alpha   90.00
_cell.angle_beta   90.00
_cell.angle_gamma   90.00
#
_symmetry.space_group_name_H-M   'P 1'
#
loop_
_entity.id
_entity.type
_entity.pdbx_description
1 polymer ?
#
loop_
_entity_poly.entity_id
_entity_poly.type
_entity_poly.pdbx_seq_one_letter_code
_entity_poly.pdbx_strand_id
1 'polypeptide(L)' 'MVTALDRNDFGKMLAWRRKWLPSETDSDANLARAVWLEKNHWENMAIATANGVAKAFG' A
#
# COMPACT_ATOMS: atom_id res chain seq x y z
N MET A 1 -6.84 -18.74 -1.58
CA MET A 1 -7.41 -17.39 -1.42
C MET A 1 -6.41 -16.28 -1.75
N VAL A 2 -5.15 -16.35 -1.30
CA VAL A 2 -4.12 -15.32 -1.61
C VAL A 2 -3.76 -15.25 -3.12
N THR A 3 -3.75 -16.38 -3.82
CA THR A 3 -3.44 -16.48 -5.25
C THR A 3 -4.43 -15.79 -6.21
N ALA A 4 -5.65 -15.49 -5.74
CA ALA A 4 -6.66 -14.80 -6.57
C ALA A 4 -6.50 -13.27 -6.51
N LEU A 5 -5.96 -12.73 -5.41
CA LEU A 5 -5.70 -11.30 -5.25
C LEU A 5 -4.52 -10.86 -6.13
N ASP A 6 -3.53 -11.73 -6.34
CA ASP A 6 -2.36 -11.38 -7.14
C ASP A 6 -2.64 -11.16 -8.63
N ARG A 7 -3.71 -11.79 -9.15
CA ARG A 7 -4.11 -11.75 -10.56
C ARG A 7 -5.21 -10.73 -10.89
N ASN A 8 -5.79 -10.08 -9.88
CA ASN A 8 -6.91 -9.15 -10.09
C ASN A 8 -6.66 -7.83 -9.33
N ASP A 9 -6.36 -6.77 -10.08
CA ASP A 9 -6.07 -5.44 -9.54
C ASP A 9 -7.20 -4.89 -8.66
N PHE A 10 -8.45 -5.18 -8.99
CA PHE A 10 -9.59 -4.78 -8.16
C PHE A 10 -9.57 -5.45 -6.79
N GLY A 11 -9.18 -6.73 -6.73
CA GLY A 11 -9.03 -7.45 -5.46
C GLY A 11 -7.94 -6.81 -4.57
N LYS A 12 -6.82 -6.39 -5.17
CA LYS A 12 -5.76 -5.66 -4.45
C LYS A 12 -6.27 -4.34 -3.89
N MET A 13 -7.01 -3.57 -4.68
CA MET A 13 -7.61 -2.30 -4.23
C MET A 13 -8.55 -2.50 -3.04
N LEU A 14 -9.41 -3.52 -3.07
CA LEU A 14 -10.29 -3.85 -1.94
C LEU A 14 -9.50 -4.25 -0.69
N ALA A 15 -8.42 -5.02 -0.84
CA ALA A 15 -7.55 -5.40 0.26
C ALA A 15 -6.86 -4.18 0.87
N TRP A 16 -6.33 -3.29 0.04
CA TRP A 16 -5.73 -2.04 0.50
C TRP A 16 -6.73 -1.11 1.16
N ARG A 17 -7.96 -0.99 0.63
CA ARG A 17 -9.03 -0.20 1.26
C ARG A 17 -9.31 -0.70 2.66
N ARG A 18 -9.43 -2.01 2.87
CA ARG A 18 -9.65 -2.59 4.20
C ARG A 18 -8.46 -2.37 5.15
N LYS A 19 -7.23 -2.39 4.64
CA LYS A 19 -6.01 -2.14 5.42
C LYS A 19 -5.92 -0.68 5.87
N TRP A 20 -6.05 0.25 4.93
CA TRP A 20 -5.76 1.67 5.14
C TRP A 20 -6.97 2.48 5.61
N LEU A 21 -8.17 2.06 5.23
CA LEU A 21 -9.43 2.76 5.45
C LEU A 21 -10.49 1.77 5.98
N PRO A 22 -10.27 1.13 7.14
CA PRO A 22 -11.08 0.00 7.61
C PRO A 22 -12.56 0.35 7.82
N SER A 23 -12.86 1.61 8.16
CA SER A 23 -14.22 2.10 8.41
C SER A 23 -14.89 2.70 7.17
N GLU A 24 -14.20 2.75 6.04
CA GLU A 24 -14.68 3.38 4.81
C GLU A 24 -15.31 2.37 3.84
N THR A 25 -16.20 2.88 2.99
CA THR A 25 -16.87 2.09 1.94
C THR A 25 -15.97 1.81 0.74
N ASP A 26 -16.36 0.85 -0.11
CA ASP A 26 -15.70 0.51 -1.38
C ASP A 26 -15.98 1.51 -2.51
N SER A 27 -16.13 2.80 -2.18
CA SER A 27 -16.29 3.84 -3.20
C SER A 27 -15.01 3.99 -4.03
N ASP A 28 -15.15 4.36 -5.30
CA ASP A 28 -14.00 4.57 -6.20
C ASP A 28 -12.96 5.54 -5.62
N ALA A 29 -13.43 6.61 -4.96
CA ALA A 29 -12.56 7.58 -4.30
C ALA A 29 -11.76 6.96 -3.14
N ASN A 30 -12.37 6.07 -2.36
CA ASN A 30 -11.70 5.37 -1.25
C ASN A 30 -10.74 4.29 -1.76
N LEU A 31 -11.08 3.60 -2.86
CA LEU A 31 -10.18 2.67 -3.51
C LEU A 31 -8.95 3.39 -4.06
N ALA A 32 -9.14 4.50 -4.78
CA ALA A 32 -8.03 5.33 -5.27
C ALA A 32 -7.15 5.87 -4.14
N ARG A 33 -7.77 6.33 -3.03
CA ARG A 33 -7.05 6.78 -1.84
C ARG A 33 -6.23 5.66 -1.21
N ALA A 34 -6.77 4.45 -1.12
CA ALA A 34 -6.05 3.31 -0.57
C ALA A 34 -4.85 2.89 -1.43
N VAL A 35 -4.98 2.96 -2.76
CA VAL A 35 -3.87 2.74 -3.70
C VAL A 35 -2.77 3.77 -3.47
N TRP A 36 -3.14 5.05 -3.36
CA TRP A 36 -2.18 6.12 -3.11
C TRP A 36 -1.45 5.93 -1.78
N LEU A 37 -2.16 5.56 -0.71
CA LEU A 37 -1.57 5.30 0.61
C LEU A 37 -0.58 4.13 0.59
N GLU A 38 -0.92 3.02 -0.08
CA GLU A 38 -0.02 1.87 -0.22
C GLU A 38 1.25 2.26 -0.96
N LYS A 39 1.12 3.00 -2.08
CA LYS A 39 2.28 3.46 -2.86
C LYS A 39 3.20 4.35 -2.02
N ASN A 40 2.63 5.38 -1.38
CA ASN A 40 3.40 6.30 -0.53
C ASN A 40 4.09 5.58 0.65
N HIS A 41 3.45 4.57 1.24
CA HIS A 41 4.05 3.78 2.30
C HIS A 41 5.35 3.11 1.84
N TRP A 42 5.33 2.44 0.69
CA TRP A 42 6.53 1.76 0.17
C TRP A 42 7.61 2.72 -0.31
N GLU A 43 7.25 3.87 -0.88
CA GLU A 43 8.20 4.93 -1.20
C GLU A 43 8.93 5.44 0.06
N ASN A 44 8.18 5.72 1.13
CA ASN A 44 8.76 6.14 2.40
C ASN A 44 9.63 5.05 3.04
N MET A 45 9.24 3.78 2.92
CA MET A 45 10.05 2.65 3.41
C MET A 45 11.34 2.48 2.64
N ALA A 46 11.34 2.69 1.32
CA ALA A 46 12.56 2.67 0.52
C ALA A 46 13.54 3.78 0.98
N ILE A 47 13.03 5.01 1.19
CA ILE A 47 13.83 6.13 1.69
C ILE A 47 14.38 5.84 3.09
N ALA A 48 13.54 5.37 4.02
CA ALA A 48 13.97 5.04 5.37
C ALA A 48 15.05 3.95 5.39
N THR A 49 14.92 2.94 4.54
CA THR A 49 15.90 1.87 4.39
C THR A 49 17.23 2.41 3.86
N ALA A 50 17.20 3.21 2.79
CA ALA A 50 18.41 3.83 2.22
C ALA A 50 19.13 4.71 3.26
N ASN A 51 18.39 5.55 3.99
CA ASN A 51 18.95 6.38 5.05
C ASN A 51 19.55 5.56 6.19
N GLY A 52 18.90 4.45 6.58
CA GLY A 52 19.41 3.53 7.58
C GLY A 52 20.73 2.88 7.17
N VAL A 53 20.83 2.39 5.93
CA VAL A 53 22.06 1.80 5.38
C VAL A 53 23.17 2.85 5.32
N ALA A 54 22.88 4.05 4.80
CA ALA A 54 23.85 5.14 4.74
C ALA A 54 24.38 5.51 6.13
N LYS A 55 23.52 5.53 7.15
CA LYS A 55 23.95 5.80 8.53
C LYS A 55 24.82 4.68 9.14
N ALA A 56 24.59 3.43 8.74
CA ALA A 56 25.31 2.29 9.30
C ALA A 56 26.71 2.09 8.69
N PHE A 57 26.88 2.47 7.42
CA PHE A 57 28.08 2.14 6.64
C PHE A 57 28.75 3.33 5.93
N GLY A 58 28.17 4.53 5.98
CA GLY A 58 28.75 5.78 5.49
C GLY A 58 29.38 6.58 6.61
#